data_AF-A0A1X7SGS9-F1
#
_entry.id   AF-A0A1X7SGS9-F1
#
_cell.length_a   1.000
_cell.length_b   1.000
_cell.length_c   1.000
_cell.angle_alpha   90.00
_cell.angle_beta   90.00
_cell.angle_gamma   90.00
#
_symmetry.space_group_name_H-M   'P 1'
#
loop_
_entity.id
_entity.type
_entity.pdbx_description
1 polymer ?
#
loop_
_entity_poly.entity_id
_entity_poly.type
_entity_poly.pdbx_seq_one_letter_code
_entity_poly.pdbx_strand_id
1 'polypeptide(L)'
;MAGYSELSNGATISASCPCNTGSTRSVPPSVGDNYFCESGNPNTFPSVVLYNTDPLWDGQGCGGAEGPCCNVPGIPWFHRDYGSNTTTDYIELRACADGTDEDSPVSYYEIYVK
;
A
#
# COMPACT_ATOMS: atom_id res chain seq x y z
N MET A 1 -14.97 -0.34 2.63
CA MET A 1 -14.64 -1.11 1.40
C MET A 1 -13.15 -1.31 1.43
N ALA A 2 -12.74 -2.56 1.36
CA ALA A 2 -11.33 -2.83 1.10
C ALA A 2 -10.95 -2.40 -0.32
N GLY A 3 -9.66 -2.23 -0.58
CA GLY A 3 -9.14 -1.84 -1.89
C GLY A 3 -9.49 -2.83 -3.01
N TYR A 4 -9.04 -2.53 -4.22
CA TYR A 4 -9.26 -3.39 -5.38
C TYR A 4 -8.67 -4.79 -5.17
N SER A 5 -9.49 -5.83 -5.27
CA SER A 5 -9.10 -7.26 -5.23
C SER A 5 -7.67 -7.58 -5.68
N GLU A 6 -6.91 -8.31 -4.87
CA GLU A 6 -5.62 -8.89 -5.29
C GLU A 6 -5.79 -9.97 -6.38
N LEU A 7 -6.97 -10.60 -6.45
CA LEU A 7 -7.34 -11.64 -7.42
C LEU A 7 -7.84 -11.09 -8.77
N SER A 8 -7.59 -9.81 -9.04
CA SER A 8 -8.10 -9.08 -10.22
C SER A 8 -7.63 -9.69 -11.57
N ASN A 9 -8.49 -9.64 -12.59
CA ASN A 9 -8.17 -10.00 -13.98
C ASN A 9 -8.76 -8.99 -15.00
N GLY A 10 -8.04 -8.73 -16.09
CA GLY A 10 -8.49 -7.83 -17.17
C GLY A 10 -8.56 -6.36 -16.75
N ALA A 11 -9.72 -5.70 -16.92
CA ALA A 11 -9.88 -4.27 -16.64
C ALA A 11 -9.63 -3.89 -15.16
N THR A 12 -9.78 -4.82 -14.22
CA THR A 12 -9.50 -4.60 -12.79
C THR A 12 -8.00 -4.46 -12.50
N ILE A 13 -7.13 -5.11 -13.29
CA ILE A 13 -5.66 -4.92 -13.20
C ILE A 13 -5.28 -3.47 -13.55
N SER A 14 -5.95 -2.85 -14.53
CA SER A 14 -5.61 -1.47 -14.93
C SER A 14 -5.85 -0.43 -13.82
N ALA A 15 -6.72 -0.73 -12.85
CA ALA A 15 -7.02 0.12 -11.71
C ALA A 15 -6.24 -0.26 -10.42
N SER A 16 -5.46 -1.34 -10.45
CA SER A 16 -4.68 -1.83 -9.30
C SER A 16 -3.44 -0.98 -9.01
N CYS A 17 -2.67 -1.38 -8.00
CA CYS A 17 -1.46 -0.71 -7.56
C CYS A 17 -0.50 -0.34 -8.71
N PRO A 18 0.16 0.84 -8.66
CA PRO A 18 1.07 1.30 -9.72
C PRO A 18 2.22 0.34 -10.04
N CYS A 19 2.66 -0.45 -9.05
CA CYS A 19 3.71 -1.47 -9.19
C CYS A 19 3.26 -2.73 -9.93
N ASN A 20 1.95 -2.93 -10.12
CA ASN A 20 1.43 -4.13 -10.79
C ASN A 20 1.68 -4.08 -12.30
N THR A 21 2.00 -5.24 -12.88
CA THR A 21 2.11 -5.41 -14.33
C THR A 21 0.76 -5.20 -15.01
N GLY A 22 0.69 -4.18 -15.87
CA GLY A 22 -0.53 -3.81 -16.59
C GLY A 22 -1.43 -2.81 -15.86
N SER A 23 -1.02 -2.30 -14.69
CA SER A 23 -1.67 -1.14 -14.09
C SER A 23 -1.48 0.10 -14.95
N THR A 24 -2.50 0.95 -14.98
CA THR A 24 -2.44 2.29 -15.61
C THR A 24 -2.41 3.40 -14.56
N ARG A 25 -2.41 3.05 -13.27
CA ARG A 25 -2.33 4.00 -12.17
C ARG A 25 -0.89 4.48 -12.01
N SER A 26 -0.76 5.76 -11.71
CA SER A 26 0.50 6.40 -11.33
C SER A 26 0.46 6.79 -9.86
N VAL A 27 1.61 6.79 -9.22
CA VAL A 27 1.75 7.31 -7.86
C VAL A 27 1.42 8.80 -7.84
N PRO A 28 0.58 9.28 -6.91
CA PRO A 28 0.33 10.70 -6.77
C PRO A 28 1.64 11.47 -6.53
N PRO A 29 1.86 12.63 -7.18
CA PRO A 29 3.09 13.41 -7.01
C PRO A 29 3.37 13.82 -5.56
N SER A 30 2.33 13.92 -4.73
CA SER A 30 2.43 14.24 -3.30
C SER A 30 2.98 13.11 -2.43
N VAL A 31 2.95 11.86 -2.92
CA VAL A 31 3.50 10.68 -2.24
C VAL A 31 4.96 10.47 -2.65
N GLY A 32 5.29 10.75 -3.90
CA GLY A 32 6.64 10.60 -4.44
C GLY A 32 7.08 9.13 -4.53
N ASP A 33 8.38 8.88 -4.40
CA ASP A 33 8.95 7.56 -4.67
C ASP A 33 8.97 6.60 -3.47
N ASN A 34 8.56 7.08 -2.28
CA ASN A 34 8.62 6.32 -1.03
C ASN A 34 7.23 5.80 -0.65
N TYR A 35 6.74 4.80 -1.38
CA TYR A 35 5.41 4.23 -1.17
C TYR A 35 5.44 2.72 -1.31
N PHE A 36 4.60 2.05 -0.52
CA PHE A 36 4.15 0.68 -0.79
C PHE A 36 2.69 0.73 -1.19
N CYS A 37 2.27 -0.24 -2.00
CA CYS A 37 0.89 -0.34 -2.44
C CYS A 37 0.43 -1.79 -2.36
N GLU A 38 -0.73 -1.97 -1.76
CA GLU A 38 -1.40 -3.23 -1.49
C GLU A 38 -2.90 -2.92 -1.38
N SER A 39 -3.80 -3.84 -1.74
CA SER A 39 -5.24 -3.60 -1.63
C SER A 39 -5.86 -3.98 -0.30
N GLY A 40 -5.20 -4.89 0.45
CA GLY A 40 -5.76 -5.50 1.66
C GLY A 40 -7.07 -6.22 1.40
N ASN A 41 -7.35 -6.60 0.14
CA ASN A 41 -8.55 -7.30 -0.27
C ASN A 41 -8.17 -8.64 -0.92
N PRO A 42 -8.20 -9.73 -0.16
CA PRO A 42 -7.82 -11.05 -0.67
C PRO A 42 -8.90 -11.69 -1.56
N ASN A 43 -10.02 -11.00 -1.79
CA ASN A 43 -11.19 -11.54 -2.49
C ASN A 43 -11.41 -10.86 -3.83
N THR A 44 -12.07 -11.56 -4.75
CA THR A 44 -12.36 -11.10 -6.12
C THR A 44 -13.15 -9.80 -6.20
N PHE A 45 -13.96 -9.48 -5.18
CA PHE A 45 -14.83 -8.31 -5.17
C PHE A 45 -14.64 -7.49 -3.90
N PRO A 46 -14.68 -6.14 -3.99
CA PRO A 46 -14.65 -5.29 -2.81
C PRO A 46 -15.93 -5.47 -1.99
N SER A 47 -15.78 -5.35 -0.67
CA SER A 47 -16.88 -5.42 0.30
C SER A 47 -16.62 -4.41 1.41
N VAL A 48 -17.67 -3.89 2.05
CA VAL A 48 -17.60 -2.94 3.17
C VAL A 48 -17.27 -3.69 4.47
N VAL A 49 -16.11 -4.33 4.48
CA VAL A 49 -15.55 -5.07 5.62
C VAL A 49 -14.08 -4.76 5.75
N LEU A 50 -13.58 -4.75 6.98
CA LEU A 50 -12.16 -4.71 7.26
C LEU A 50 -11.60 -6.13 7.23
N TYR A 51 -10.67 -6.42 6.32
CA TYR A 51 -9.94 -7.68 6.29
C TYR A 51 -8.73 -7.59 7.22
N ASN A 52 -8.83 -8.24 8.39
CA ASN A 52 -7.76 -8.21 9.39
C ASN A 52 -6.69 -9.30 9.17
N THR A 53 -6.91 -10.22 8.24
CA THR A 53 -5.97 -11.31 7.92
C THR A 53 -5.01 -10.97 6.79
N ASP A 54 -5.22 -9.83 6.13
CA ASP A 54 -4.44 -9.34 4.99
C ASP A 54 -4.12 -7.84 5.21
N PRO A 55 -3.18 -7.52 6.13
CA PRO A 55 -2.93 -6.15 6.57
C PRO A 55 -2.16 -5.35 5.52
N LEU A 56 -2.67 -4.16 5.18
CA LEU A 56 -2.01 -3.24 4.26
C LEU A 56 -0.55 -2.90 4.67
N TRP A 57 0.33 -2.90 3.67
CA TRP A 57 1.71 -2.37 3.72
C TRP A 57 2.68 -3.20 4.56
N ASP A 58 2.36 -4.46 4.83
CA ASP A 58 3.27 -5.41 5.46
C ASP A 58 4.09 -6.22 4.43
N GLY A 59 3.74 -6.12 3.15
CA GLY A 59 4.40 -6.84 2.07
C GLY A 59 4.27 -8.36 2.20
N GLN A 60 3.27 -8.83 2.94
CA GLN A 60 2.79 -10.20 3.02
C GLN A 60 1.41 -10.27 2.36
N GLY A 61 0.84 -11.46 2.25
CA GLY A 61 -0.53 -11.62 1.73
C GLY A 61 -0.68 -11.45 0.21
N CYS A 62 0.23 -10.73 -0.45
CA CYS A 62 0.12 -10.29 -1.84
C CYS A 62 0.03 -11.40 -2.89
N GLY A 63 -1.18 -11.86 -3.15
CA GLY A 63 -1.53 -12.81 -4.17
C GLY A 63 -1.69 -12.18 -5.55
N GLY A 64 -1.72 -13.03 -6.57
CA GLY A 64 -2.19 -12.67 -7.92
C GLY A 64 -1.55 -11.41 -8.50
N ALA A 65 -2.37 -10.35 -8.60
CA ALA A 65 -2.01 -9.09 -9.23
C ALA A 65 -1.05 -8.25 -8.35
N GLU A 66 -0.97 -8.50 -7.04
CA GLU A 66 -0.14 -7.71 -6.13
C GLU A 66 1.26 -8.27 -5.91
N GLY A 67 1.54 -9.48 -6.41
CA GLY A 67 2.87 -10.10 -6.32
C GLY A 67 4.05 -9.18 -6.73
N PRO A 68 3.96 -8.36 -7.80
CA PRO A 68 5.01 -7.41 -8.14
C PRO A 68 5.25 -6.32 -7.08
N CYS A 69 4.23 -5.96 -6.30
CA CYS A 69 4.28 -4.91 -5.29
C CYS A 69 4.94 -5.35 -3.98
N CYS A 70 5.09 -6.66 -3.76
CA CYS A 70 5.56 -7.21 -2.48
C CYS A 70 6.99 -7.74 -2.51
N ASN A 71 7.72 -7.38 -3.56
CA ASN A 71 9.17 -7.59 -3.67
C ASN A 71 9.96 -6.28 -3.46
N VAL A 72 9.39 -5.31 -2.75
CA VAL A 72 10.02 -4.02 -2.47
C VAL A 72 10.98 -4.10 -1.27
N PRO A 73 12.12 -3.38 -1.28
CA PRO A 73 13.01 -3.31 -0.13
C PRO A 73 12.30 -2.68 1.07
N GLY A 74 12.56 -3.19 2.29
CA GLY A 74 12.03 -2.61 3.53
C GLY A 74 10.88 -3.38 4.18
N ILE A 75 10.32 -4.40 3.52
CA ILE A 75 9.37 -5.36 4.12
C ILE A 75 9.95 -6.05 5.37
N PRO A 76 9.14 -6.43 6.38
CA PRO A 76 7.69 -6.66 6.34
C PRO A 76 6.83 -5.49 6.82
N TRP A 77 7.31 -4.25 6.81
CA TRP A 77 6.50 -3.07 7.10
C TRP A 77 6.97 -1.92 6.24
N PHE A 78 6.12 -0.94 5.96
CA PHE A 78 6.61 0.30 5.37
C PHE A 78 7.72 0.90 6.26
N HIS A 79 8.95 0.89 5.74
CA HIS A 79 10.14 1.37 6.43
C HIS A 79 10.92 2.30 5.51
N ARG A 80 11.22 3.48 6.03
CA ARG A 80 12.05 4.48 5.36
C ARG A 80 13.27 4.81 6.20
N ASP A 81 14.43 4.39 5.71
CA ASP A 81 15.72 4.89 6.19
C ASP A 81 16.09 6.18 5.44
N TYR A 82 16.32 7.25 6.18
CA TYR A 82 16.75 8.54 5.63
C TYR A 82 18.27 8.66 5.48
N GLY A 83 19.05 7.67 5.94
CA GLY A 83 20.51 7.62 5.82
C GLY A 83 21.24 8.64 6.71
N SER A 84 20.52 9.34 7.58
CA SER A 84 21.02 10.37 8.48
C SER A 84 20.24 10.33 9.79
N ASN A 85 20.91 10.57 10.91
CA ASN A 85 20.26 10.76 12.22
C ASN A 85 19.85 12.21 12.46
N THR A 86 20.04 13.09 11.48
CA THR A 86 19.59 14.48 11.51
C THR A 86 18.80 14.79 10.25
N THR A 87 17.68 15.48 10.42
CA THR A 87 16.91 16.07 9.32
C THR A 87 16.41 17.44 9.77
N THR A 88 16.40 18.40 8.85
CA THR A 88 15.70 19.69 9.03
C THR A 88 14.31 19.69 8.42
N ASP A 89 13.97 18.63 7.70
CA ASP A 89 12.72 18.50 6.99
C ASP A 89 11.64 17.93 7.90
N TYR A 90 10.38 18.29 7.64
CA TYR A 90 9.25 17.69 8.31
C TYR A 90 9.08 16.24 7.82
N ILE A 91 8.97 15.31 8.78
CA ILE A 91 8.59 13.93 8.50
C ILE A 91 7.07 13.88 8.49
N GLU A 92 6.49 13.39 7.38
CA GLU A 92 5.05 13.27 7.19
C GLU A 92 4.69 11.86 6.76
N LEU A 93 3.68 11.28 7.41
CA LEU A 93 3.02 10.05 6.97
C LEU A 93 1.68 10.44 6.35
N ARG A 94 1.46 10.03 5.09
CA ARG A 94 0.20 10.25 4.37
C ARG A 94 -0.46 8.91 4.09
N ALA A 95 -1.70 8.74 4.54
CA ALA A 95 -2.58 7.66 4.09
C ALA A 95 -3.53 8.24 3.03
N CYS A 96 -3.58 7.61 1.85
CA CYS A 96 -4.48 8.02 0.76
C CYS A 96 -5.70 7.09 0.72
N ALA A 97 -6.87 7.68 0.49
CA ALA A 97 -8.13 6.99 0.25
C ALA A 97 -8.86 7.71 -0.90
N ASP A 98 -9.64 6.98 -1.69
CA ASP A 98 -10.41 7.52 -2.82
C ASP A 98 -11.92 7.72 -2.50
N GLY A 99 -12.37 7.20 -1.35
CA GLY A 99 -13.77 7.21 -0.92
C GLY A 99 -13.99 7.31 0.59
N THR A 100 -15.25 7.47 1.00
CA THR A 100 -15.66 7.48 2.42
C THR A 100 -15.84 6.08 3.00
N ASP A 101 -15.87 5.10 2.13
CA ASP A 101 -16.03 3.70 2.42
C ASP A 101 -14.72 2.99 2.13
N GLU A 102 -13.55 3.53 2.49
CA GLU A 102 -12.29 2.78 2.47
C GLU A 102 -11.75 2.64 3.89
N ASP A 103 -11.45 1.40 4.30
CA ASP A 103 -11.01 1.09 5.67
C ASP A 103 -9.50 0.85 5.69
N SER A 104 -8.73 1.86 6.11
CA SER A 104 -7.25 1.80 6.20
C SER A 104 -6.77 2.09 7.63
N PRO A 105 -6.97 1.17 8.59
CA PRO A 105 -6.61 1.41 9.98
C PRO A 105 -5.09 1.48 10.16
N VAL A 106 -4.62 2.58 10.76
CA VAL A 106 -3.23 2.71 11.20
C VAL A 106 -3.15 2.36 12.68
N SER A 107 -2.52 1.22 13.01
CA SER A 107 -2.42 0.75 14.39
C SER A 107 -1.32 1.46 15.18
N TYR A 108 -0.13 1.57 14.59
CA TYR A 108 1.00 2.29 15.16
C TYR A 108 1.95 2.75 14.05
N TYR A 109 2.74 3.77 14.35
CA TYR A 109 3.89 4.18 13.57
C TYR A 109 5.01 4.52 14.55
N GLU A 110 6.25 4.28 14.15
CA GLU A 110 7.41 4.48 14.99
C GLU A 110 8.44 5.34 14.27
N ILE A 111 9.09 6.23 15.01
CA ILE A 111 10.18 7.07 14.50
C ILE A 111 11.39 6.78 15.37
N TYR A 112 12.42 6.23 14.73
CA TYR A 112 13.67 5.88 15.38
C TYR A 112 14.74 6.93 15.05
N VAL A 113 15.41 7.44 16.09
CA VAL A 113 16.57 8.34 15.96
C VAL A 113 17.75 7.62 16.61
N LYS A 114 18.87 7.49 15.87
CA LYS A 114 20.06 6.75 16.31
C LYS A 114 21.20 7.66 16.74
#